data_AF-A0A2A2M449-F1
#
_entry.id   AF-A0A2A2M449-F1
#
_cell.length_a   1.000
_cell.length_b   1.000
_cell.length_c   1.000
_cell.angle_alpha   90.00
_cell.angle_beta   90.00
_cell.angle_gamma   90.00
#
_symmetry.space_group_name_H-M   'P 1'
#
loop_
_entity.id
_entity.type
_entity.pdbx_description
1 polymer ?
#
loop_
_entity_poly.entity_id
_entity_poly.type
_entity_poly.pdbx_seq_one_letter_code
_entity_poly.pdbx_strand_id
1 'polypeptide(L)'
;MVRLTLLGPDDQVLRPKWITDFSLSYEYQGVQLTLGVDNAFDVYPDRRPFGLRPASVGGSYPTTYQFLPYSNFSPFGFNGRFLYARAAINF
;
A
#
# COMPACT_ATOMS: atom_id res chain seq x y z
N MET A 1 33.31 6.12 18.23
CA MET A 1 32.08 6.87 17.88
C MET A 1 31.54 6.30 16.57
N VAL A 2 30.54 5.42 16.63
CA VAL A 2 29.95 4.78 15.43
C VAL A 2 28.84 5.71 14.91
N ARG A 3 28.99 6.16 13.67
CA ARG A 3 28.10 7.12 13.01
C ARG A 3 26.89 6.36 12.44
N LEU A 4 25.70 6.66 12.95
CA LEU A 4 24.43 5.98 12.64
C LEU A 4 23.61 6.72 11.55
N THR A 5 24.27 7.33 10.55
CA THR A 5 23.59 8.28 9.63
C THR A 5 23.90 8.15 8.14
N LEU A 6 24.55 7.08 7.68
CA LEU A 6 24.61 6.82 6.24
C LEU A 6 23.85 5.53 5.92
N LEU A 7 22.65 5.71 5.39
CA LEU A 7 21.90 4.65 4.73
C LEU A 7 22.80 4.00 3.68
N GLY A 8 22.77 2.68 3.63
CA GLY A 8 23.44 1.91 2.58
C GLY A 8 22.88 2.28 1.20
N PRO A 9 23.63 2.06 0.11
CA PRO A 9 23.18 2.38 -1.25
C PRO A 9 21.91 1.61 -1.69
N ASP A 10 21.53 0.56 -0.96
CA ASP A 10 20.34 -0.26 -1.18
C ASP A 10 19.19 0.02 -0.19
N ASP A 11 19.41 0.88 0.79
CA ASP A 11 18.39 1.21 1.78
C ASP A 11 17.26 2.03 1.13
N GLN A 12 16.02 1.63 1.43
CA GLN A 12 14.83 2.32 0.94
C GLN A 12 14.13 3.02 2.10
N VAL A 13 13.98 4.34 1.97
CA VAL A 13 13.20 5.14 2.91
C VAL A 13 11.74 5.15 2.45
N LEU A 14 10.87 4.59 3.28
CA LEU A 14 9.43 4.59 3.03
C LEU A 14 8.80 5.85 3.63
N ARG A 15 8.00 6.55 2.84
CA ARG A 15 7.22 7.69 3.32
C ARG A 15 6.04 7.20 4.15
N PRO A 16 5.66 7.92 5.23
CA PRO A 16 4.40 7.66 5.93
C PRO A 16 3.22 7.74 4.95
N LYS A 17 2.26 6.81 5.11
CA LYS A 17 1.04 6.73 4.31
C LYS A 17 -0.17 6.58 5.21
N TRP A 18 -1.32 7.02 4.73
CA TRP A 18 -2.62 6.80 5.34
C TRP A 18 -3.48 5.96 4.40
N ILE A 19 -4.10 4.92 4.93
CA ILE A 19 -5.16 4.18 4.24
C ILE A 19 -6.47 4.61 4.90
N THR A 20 -7.47 4.90 4.08
CA THR A 20 -8.76 5.39 4.57
C THR A 20 -9.87 4.54 3.96
N ASP A 21 -10.71 4.04 4.85
CA ASP A 21 -11.84 3.18 4.51
C ASP A 21 -13.12 3.90 4.90
N PHE A 22 -14.15 3.78 4.07
CA PHE A 22 -15.46 4.36 4.33
C PHE A 22 -16.53 3.28 4.21
N SER A 23 -17.50 3.30 5.10
CA SER A 23 -18.70 2.48 4.98
C SER A 23 -19.93 3.26 5.45
N LEU A 24 -21.05 2.99 4.80
CA LEU A 24 -22.36 3.52 5.11
C LEU A 24 -23.32 2.34 5.25
N SER A 25 -24.02 2.29 6.38
CA SER A 25 -25.03 1.27 6.65
C SER A 25 -26.39 1.93 6.86
N TYR A 26 -27.42 1.33 6.28
CA TYR A 26 -28.82 1.72 6.46
C TYR A 26 -29.65 0.51 6.83
N GLU A 27 -30.48 0.65 7.87
CA GLU A 27 -31.37 -0.39 8.34
C GLU A 27 -32.82 -0.02 8.05
N TYR A 28 -33.57 -0.96 7.49
CA TYR A 28 -34.98 -0.81 7.21
C TYR A 28 -35.72 -2.15 7.30
N GLN A 29 -36.76 -2.20 8.15
CA GLN A 29 -37.65 -3.36 8.32
C GLN A 29 -36.90 -4.71 8.52
N GLY A 30 -35.89 -4.73 9.39
CA GLY A 30 -35.13 -5.96 9.68
C GLY A 30 -34.08 -6.32 8.63
N VAL A 31 -33.88 -5.48 7.60
CA VAL A 31 -32.81 -5.63 6.62
C VAL A 31 -31.80 -4.50 6.80
N GLN A 32 -30.53 -4.85 7.01
CA GLN A 32 -29.42 -3.90 7.02
C GLN A 32 -28.64 -4.01 5.71
N LEU A 33 -28.54 -2.90 4.99
CA LEU A 33 -27.72 -2.76 3.79
C LEU A 33 -26.49 -1.89 4.10
N THR A 34 -25.30 -2.38 3.77
CA THR A 34 -24.04 -1.65 3.88
C THR A 34 -23.40 -1.50 2.52
N LEU A 35 -22.94 -0.29 2.22
CA LEU A 35 -22.05 0.02 1.11
C LEU A 35 -20.72 0.48 1.68
N GLY A 36 -19.62 -0.05 1.18
CA GLY A 36 -18.30 0.32 1.66
C GLY A 36 -17.23 0.34 0.59
N VAL A 37 -16.15 1.05 0.91
CA VAL A 37 -14.94 1.16 0.11
C VAL A 37 -13.73 1.08 1.04
N ASP A 38 -12.87 0.12 0.76
CA ASP A 38 -11.57 -0.01 1.39
C ASP A 38 -10.53 0.64 0.47
N ASN A 39 -9.56 1.35 1.06
CA ASN A 39 -8.55 2.13 0.36
C ASN A 39 -9.19 3.15 -0.63
N ALA A 40 -10.05 4.03 -0.10
CA ALA A 40 -10.84 4.98 -0.87
C ALA A 40 -9.99 5.86 -1.81
N PHE A 41 -8.78 6.20 -1.37
CA PHE A 41 -7.84 7.06 -2.11
C PHE A 41 -6.82 6.30 -2.98
N ASP A 42 -6.94 4.98 -3.10
CA ASP A 42 -6.04 4.14 -3.94
C ASP A 42 -4.55 4.32 -3.60
N VAL A 43 -4.25 4.23 -2.30
CA VAL A 43 -2.91 4.40 -1.76
C VAL A 43 -2.13 3.09 -1.88
N TYR A 44 -0.91 3.20 -2.40
CA TYR A 44 0.04 2.10 -2.54
C TYR A 44 1.35 2.39 -1.78
N PRO A 45 2.13 1.34 -1.43
CA PRO A 45 3.48 1.51 -0.91
C PRO A 45 4.36 2.29 -1.89
N ASP A 46 5.46 2.86 -1.38
CA ASP A 46 6.46 3.43 -2.26
C ASP A 46 7.07 2.34 -3.15
N ARG A 47 7.12 2.64 -4.45
CA ARG A 47 7.64 1.71 -5.45
C ARG A 47 9.14 1.56 -5.30
N ARG A 48 9.63 0.32 -5.44
CA ARG A 48 11.07 0.03 -5.50
C ARG A 48 11.71 0.75 -6.70
N PRO A 49 12.89 1.37 -6.52
CA PRO A 49 13.64 1.92 -7.64
C PRO A 49 14.04 0.81 -8.60
N PHE A 50 13.96 1.06 -9.91
CA PHE A 50 14.27 0.08 -10.94
C PHE A 50 15.10 0.75 -12.05
N GLY A 51 15.82 -0.06 -12.83
CA GLY A 51 16.70 0.45 -13.89
C GLY A 51 18.10 0.78 -13.40
N LEU A 52 18.75 1.79 -14.00
CA LEU A 52 20.11 2.19 -13.67
C LEU A 52 20.16 2.84 -12.27
N ARG A 53 21.17 2.47 -11.49
CA ARG A 53 21.43 3.07 -10.17
C ARG A 53 22.07 4.45 -10.33
N PRO A 54 22.02 5.31 -9.29
CA PRO A 54 22.79 6.55 -9.28
C PRO A 54 24.26 6.31 -9.59
N ALA A 55 24.89 7.23 -10.33
CA ALA A 55 26.28 7.09 -10.78
C ALA A 55 27.28 6.92 -9.61
N SER A 56 26.97 7.45 -8.43
CA SER A 56 27.76 7.31 -7.21
C SER A 56 27.81 5.87 -6.65
N VAL A 57 26.83 5.03 -7.01
CA VAL A 57 26.74 3.62 -6.61
C VAL A 57 27.15 2.69 -7.75
N GLY A 58 26.75 3.02 -8.99
CA GLY A 58 27.01 2.23 -10.18
C GLY A 58 26.11 0.99 -10.31
N GLY A 59 26.01 0.44 -11.52
CA GLY A 59 25.22 -0.76 -11.83
C GLY A 59 23.71 -0.51 -12.02
N SER A 60 22.93 -1.58 -11.89
CA SER A 60 21.46 -1.57 -12.08
C SER A 60 20.75 -2.18 -10.87
N TYR A 61 19.53 -1.74 -10.61
CA TYR A 61 18.63 -2.42 -9.68
C TYR A 61 18.17 -3.76 -10.27
N PRO A 62 17.81 -4.75 -9.44
CA PRO A 62 17.26 -6.02 -9.91
C PRO A 62 16.10 -5.82 -10.90
N THR A 63 16.15 -6.52 -12.03
CA THR A 63 15.10 -6.46 -13.06
C THR A 63 13.74 -6.90 -12.53
N THR A 64 13.71 -7.73 -11.48
CA THR A 64 12.50 -8.15 -10.78
C THR A 64 11.69 -6.98 -10.22
N TYR A 65 12.32 -5.85 -9.91
CA TYR A 65 11.61 -4.68 -9.39
C TYR A 65 10.73 -3.98 -10.44
N GLN A 66 10.88 -4.34 -11.72
CA GLN A 66 10.01 -3.82 -12.79
C GLN A 66 8.60 -4.42 -12.74
N PHE A 67 8.50 -5.72 -12.46
CA PHE A 67 7.23 -6.46 -12.43
C PHE A 67 6.78 -6.84 -11.01
N LEU A 68 7.66 -6.76 -10.02
CA LEU A 68 7.33 -6.80 -8.59
C LEU A 68 7.63 -5.42 -7.97
N PRO A 69 6.73 -4.44 -8.14
CA PRO A 69 7.03 -3.03 -7.85
C PRO A 69 7.13 -2.70 -6.36
N TYR A 70 6.51 -3.49 -5.49
CA TYR A 70 6.41 -3.20 -4.06
C TYR A 70 7.23 -4.20 -3.23
N SER A 71 7.75 -3.74 -2.09
CA SER A 71 8.50 -4.60 -1.17
C SER A 71 7.57 -5.52 -0.39
N ASN A 72 7.97 -6.78 -0.20
CA ASN A 72 7.26 -7.73 0.69
C ASN A 72 7.36 -7.31 2.17
N PHE A 73 8.30 -6.42 2.50
CA PHE A 73 8.43 -5.80 3.83
C PHE A 73 7.61 -4.51 3.95
N SER A 74 6.71 -4.22 3.00
CA SER A 74 5.85 -3.06 3.14
C SER A 74 5.00 -3.17 4.40
N PRO A 75 4.83 -2.08 5.18
CA PRO A 75 4.01 -2.11 6.40
C PRO A 75 2.53 -2.42 6.15
N PHE A 76 2.07 -2.36 4.90
CA PHE A 76 0.69 -2.63 4.51
C PHE A 76 0.64 -3.34 3.15
N GLY A 77 -0.53 -3.90 2.82
CA GLY A 77 -0.75 -4.63 1.58
C GLY A 77 -0.68 -3.76 0.33
N PHE A 78 -0.56 -4.40 -0.82
CA PHE A 78 -0.50 -3.76 -2.14
C PHE A 78 -1.77 -4.02 -2.98
N ASN A 79 -2.85 -4.44 -2.30
CA ASN A 79 -4.17 -4.51 -2.91
C ASN A 79 -4.68 -3.08 -3.12
N GLY A 80 -5.21 -2.80 -4.31
CA GLY A 80 -5.80 -1.51 -4.64
C GLY A 80 -7.13 -1.27 -3.93
N ARG A 81 -7.83 -0.20 -4.33
CA ARG A 81 -9.18 0.08 -3.87
C ARG A 81 -10.14 -1.08 -4.08
N PHE A 82 -10.95 -1.37 -3.07
CA PHE A 82 -11.99 -2.40 -3.13
C PHE A 82 -13.35 -1.82 -2.73
N LEU A 83 -14.37 -2.01 -3.58
CA LEU A 83 -15.74 -1.61 -3.30
C LEU A 83 -16.55 -2.84 -2.94
N TYR A 84 -17.38 -2.74 -1.90
CA TYR A 84 -18.23 -3.84 -1.47
C TYR A 84 -19.63 -3.37 -1.08
N ALA A 85 -20.56 -4.32 -1.13
CA ALA A 85 -21.89 -4.20 -0.54
C ALA A 85 -22.16 -5.43 0.33
N ARG A 86 -22.91 -5.24 1.41
CA ARG A 86 -23.33 -6.32 2.32
C ARG A 86 -24.80 -6.14 2.66
N ALA A 87 -25.56 -7.23 2.68
CA ALA A 87 -26.92 -7.27 3.21
C ALA A 87 -26.97 -8.25 4.38
N ALA A 88 -27.62 -7.86 5.47
CA ALA A 88 -27.91 -8.71 6.62
C ALA A 88 -29.42 -8.71 6.90
N ILE A 89 -29.96 -9.86 7.25
CA ILE A 89 -31.37 -10.04 7.62
C ILE A 89 -31.40 -10.37 9.11
N ASN A 90 -32.08 -9.55 9.89
CA ASN A 90 -32.27 -9.71 11.32
C ASN A 90 -33.69 -10.22 11.55
N PHE A 91 -33.82 -11.39 12.18
CA PHE A 91 -35.07 -12.09 12.47
C PHE A 91 -35.26 -12.30 13.99
#